data_AF-A0A269PRH1-F1
#
_entry.id   AF-A0A269PRH1-F1
#
_cell.length_a   1.000
_cell.length_b   1.000
_cell.length_c   1.000
_cell.angle_alpha   90.00
_cell.angle_beta   90.00
_cell.angle_gamma   90.00
#
_symmetry.space_group_name_H-M   'P 1'
#
loop_
_entity.id
_entity.type
_entity.pdbx_description
1 polymer ?
#
loop_
_entity_poly.entity_id
_entity_poly.type
_entity_poly.pdbx_seq_one_letter_code
_entity_poly.pdbx_strand_id
1 'polypeptide(L)'
;MFMPNSASIFNPKDNSLEERIVAFKSVLYANNNIELSLKYNNDKLWSDRLGTSEEVKLAQKINEQSLKQAFKSLNYADLQEAKSLGLLSQEEAKQIKVLKAKSDLNQLSHIDKGKTHGRHEFKKN
;
A
#
# COMPACT_ATOMS: atom_id res chain seq x y z
N MET A 1 13.52 6.05 20.61
CA MET A 1 13.60 5.86 19.15
C MET A 1 12.27 6.32 18.57
N PHE A 2 12.23 7.49 17.93
CA PHE A 2 11.00 8.03 17.33
C PHE A 2 10.84 7.41 15.94
N MET A 3 9.83 6.55 15.76
CA MET A 3 9.44 6.11 14.43
C MET A 3 8.55 7.19 13.80
N PRO A 4 8.89 7.74 12.63
CA PRO A 4 7.98 8.62 11.93
C PRO A 4 6.80 7.78 11.45
N ASN A 5 5.68 7.80 12.19
CA ASN A 5 4.39 7.23 11.79
C ASN A 5 3.81 7.88 10.51
N SER A 6 4.58 8.76 9.85
CA SER A 6 4.23 9.47 8.63
C SER A 6 5.27 9.31 7.51
N ALA A 7 6.29 8.45 7.67
CA ALA A 7 7.23 8.19 6.59
C ALA A 7 6.50 7.49 5.43
N SER A 8 6.61 8.08 4.25
CA SER A 8 6.02 7.61 3.00
C SER A 8 6.98 7.92 1.86
N ILE A 9 7.12 6.98 0.93
CA ILE A 9 7.85 7.15 -0.31
C ILE A 9 6.93 7.61 -1.47
N PHE A 10 5.63 7.78 -1.21
CA PHE A 10 4.71 8.40 -2.16
C PHE A 10 4.92 9.92 -2.17
N ASN A 11 5.60 10.42 -3.19
CA ASN A 11 5.97 11.83 -3.29
C ASN A 11 5.85 12.34 -4.74
N PRO A 12 4.63 12.63 -5.23
CA PRO A 12 4.46 13.27 -6.53
C PRO A 12 5.02 14.70 -6.49
N LYS A 13 5.66 15.17 -7.58
CA LYS A 13 6.23 16.53 -7.61
C LYS A 13 5.17 17.62 -7.53
N ASP A 14 3.99 17.34 -8.07
CA ASP A 14 2.82 18.20 -8.03
C ASP A 14 1.52 17.38 -8.07
N ASN A 15 0.37 18.05 -8.09
CA ASN A 15 -0.95 17.41 -8.04
C ASN A 15 -1.48 16.93 -9.40
N SER A 16 -0.69 17.04 -10.48
CA SER A 16 -1.06 16.52 -11.79
C SER A 16 -1.28 15.01 -11.75
N LEU A 17 -2.17 14.55 -12.63
CA LEU A 17 -2.45 13.13 -12.78
C LEU A 17 -1.18 12.35 -13.16
N GLU A 18 -0.35 12.90 -14.03
CA GLU A 18 0.90 12.28 -14.47
C GLU A 18 1.85 12.02 -13.30
N GLU A 19 2.18 13.05 -12.51
CA GLU A 19 3.11 12.91 -11.39
C GLU A 19 2.55 12.00 -10.28
N ARG A 20 1.23 12.02 -10.05
CA ARG A 20 0.56 11.08 -9.14
C ARG A 20 0.66 9.64 -9.63
N ILE A 21 0.54 9.39 -10.94
CA ILE A 21 0.70 8.06 -11.55
C ILE A 21 2.15 7.60 -11.46
N VAL A 22 3.11 8.48 -11.73
CA VAL A 22 4.55 8.18 -11.61
C VAL A 22 4.89 7.81 -10.16
N ALA A 23 4.48 8.63 -9.19
CA ALA A 23 4.68 8.33 -7.77
C ALA A 23 4.00 7.01 -7.37
N PHE A 24 2.81 6.73 -7.88
CA PHE A 24 2.10 5.48 -7.64
C PHE A 24 2.89 4.27 -8.16
N LYS A 25 3.41 4.33 -9.40
CA LYS A 25 4.24 3.25 -9.99
C LYS A 25 5.50 2.99 -9.17
N SER A 26 6.16 4.04 -8.69
CA SER A 26 7.34 3.92 -7.82
C SER A 26 7.04 3.16 -6.53
N VAL A 27 5.89 3.45 -5.91
CA VAL A 27 5.44 2.75 -4.69
C VAL A 27 5.13 1.27 -4.98
N LEU A 28 4.48 0.95 -6.11
CA LEU A 28 4.25 -0.44 -6.51
C LEU A 28 5.57 -1.19 -6.76
N TYR A 29 6.53 -0.54 -7.41
CA TYR A 29 7.84 -1.12 -7.66
C TYR A 29 8.58 -1.43 -6.35
N ALA A 30 8.57 -0.49 -5.40
CA ALA A 30 9.12 -0.70 -4.06
C ALA A 30 8.40 -1.85 -3.33
N ASN A 31 7.07 -1.96 -3.44
CA ASN A 31 6.32 -3.08 -2.86
C ASN A 31 6.81 -4.42 -3.38
N ASN A 32 6.92 -4.55 -4.70
CA ASN A 32 7.36 -5.79 -5.32
C ASN A 32 8.79 -6.16 -4.87
N ASN A 33 9.69 -5.17 -4.76
CA ASN A 33 11.04 -5.41 -4.27
C ASN A 33 11.05 -5.88 -2.80
N ILE A 34 10.22 -5.30 -1.94
CA ILE A 34 10.08 -5.72 -0.55
C ILE A 34 9.50 -7.14 -0.46
N GLU A 35 8.47 -7.46 -1.25
CA GLU A 35 7.89 -8.81 -1.30
C GLU A 35 8.91 -9.85 -1.75
N LEU A 36 9.73 -9.53 -2.76
CA LEU A 36 10.84 -10.38 -3.19
C LEU A 36 11.88 -10.50 -2.08
N SER A 37 12.23 -9.41 -1.40
CA SER A 37 13.18 -9.42 -0.29
C SER A 37 12.70 -10.30 0.86
N LEU A 38 11.42 -10.25 1.20
CA LEU A 38 10.81 -11.13 2.21
C LEU A 38 10.82 -12.60 1.76
N LYS A 39 10.54 -12.85 0.48
CA LYS A 39 10.54 -14.21 -0.09
C LYS A 39 11.93 -14.85 -0.07
N TYR A 40 12.97 -14.07 -0.36
CA TYR A 40 14.35 -14.55 -0.44
C TYR A 40 15.18 -14.29 0.82
N ASN A 41 14.58 -13.77 1.90
CA ASN A 41 15.24 -13.50 3.18
C ASN A 41 15.98 -14.74 3.76
N ASN A 42 15.45 -15.94 3.53
CA ASN A 42 16.06 -17.18 4.00
C ASN A 42 17.01 -17.85 2.96
N ASP A 43 17.20 -17.23 1.80
CA ASP A 43 18.09 -17.73 0.77
C ASP A 43 19.52 -17.26 1.03
N LYS A 44 20.44 -18.21 1.26
CA LYS A 44 21.86 -17.93 1.54
C LYS A 44 22.55 -17.13 0.43
N LEU A 45 22.08 -17.19 -0.81
CA LEU A 45 22.65 -16.41 -1.91
C LEU A 45 22.28 -14.92 -1.84
N TRP A 46 21.24 -14.60 -1.07
CA TRP A 46 20.66 -13.26 -0.99
C TRP A 46 20.87 -12.60 0.38
N SER A 47 21.36 -13.33 1.39
CA SER A 47 21.49 -12.79 2.76
C SER A 47 22.45 -11.61 2.89
N ASP A 48 23.44 -11.49 2.00
CA ASP A 48 24.38 -10.35 1.99
C ASP A 48 23.89 -9.16 1.13
N ARG A 49 22.76 -9.32 0.42
CA ARG A 49 22.20 -8.31 -0.50
C ARG A 49 20.88 -7.74 -0.03
N LEU A 50 20.08 -8.59 0.62
CA LEU A 50 18.85 -8.20 1.27
C LEU A 50 19.25 -7.69 2.65
N GLY A 51 18.88 -6.46 2.99
CA GLY A 51 19.11 -5.91 4.32
C GLY A 51 18.59 -6.85 5.40
N THR A 52 18.92 -6.58 6.65
CA THR A 52 18.49 -7.40 7.78
C THR A 52 16.97 -7.57 7.79
N SER A 53 16.49 -8.68 8.35
CA SER A 53 15.05 -8.96 8.47
C SER A 53 14.27 -7.82 9.15
N GLU A 54 14.91 -7.09 10.08
CA GLU A 54 14.34 -5.91 10.73
C GLU A 54 14.22 -4.71 9.78
N GLU A 55 15.22 -4.46 8.95
CA GLU A 55 15.20 -3.40 7.93
C GLU A 55 14.14 -3.69 6.86
N VAL A 56 14.01 -4.93 6.41
CA VAL A 56 12.99 -5.32 5.43
C VAL A 56 11.58 -5.17 6.00
N LYS A 57 11.37 -5.52 7.27
CA LYS A 57 10.08 -5.29 7.97
C LYS A 57 9.79 -3.80 8.16
N LEU A 58 10.80 -2.99 8.44
CA LEU A 58 10.63 -1.54 8.54
C LEU A 58 10.25 -0.93 7.18
N ALA A 59 10.95 -1.33 6.11
CA ALA A 59 10.64 -0.93 4.75
C ALA A 59 9.22 -1.33 4.36
N GLN A 60 8.76 -2.52 4.74
CA GLN A 60 7.38 -2.98 4.54
C GLN A 60 6.37 -2.02 5.18
N LYS A 61 6.56 -1.64 6.45
CA LYS A 61 5.65 -0.71 7.13
C LYS A 61 5.57 0.66 6.45
N ILE A 62 6.72 1.20 6.04
CA ILE A 62 6.78 2.47 5.29
C ILE A 62 6.04 2.33 3.95
N ASN A 63 6.24 1.21 3.27
CA ASN A 63 5.63 0.95 1.98
C ASN A 63 4.11 0.73 2.07
N GLU A 64 3.61 0.10 3.13
CA GLU A 64 2.17 -0.02 3.42
C GLU A 64 1.51 1.36 3.58
N GLN A 65 2.15 2.28 4.30
CA GLN A 65 1.66 3.66 4.42
C GLN A 65 1.69 4.38 3.06
N SER A 66 2.76 4.17 2.30
CA SER A 66 2.93 4.76 0.97
C SER A 66 1.86 4.29 0.00
N LEU A 67 1.56 2.98 -0.02
CA LEU A 67 0.49 2.40 -0.82
C LEU A 67 -0.87 2.97 -0.42
N LYS A 68 -1.13 3.10 0.89
CA LYS A 68 -2.39 3.68 1.37
C LYS A 68 -2.57 5.12 0.90
N GLN A 69 -1.50 5.93 0.91
CA GLN A 69 -1.54 7.29 0.37
C GLN A 69 -1.74 7.30 -1.14
N ALA A 70 -1.01 6.44 -1.87
CA ALA A 70 -1.10 6.33 -3.32
C ALA A 70 -2.52 5.92 -3.78
N PHE A 71 -3.13 4.91 -3.12
CA PHE A 71 -4.51 4.47 -3.40
C PHE A 71 -5.60 5.48 -3.04
N LYS A 72 -5.32 6.40 -2.10
CA LYS A 72 -6.21 7.51 -1.78
C LYS A 72 -6.03 8.67 -2.74
N SER A 73 -4.82 8.85 -3.27
CA SER A 73 -4.53 9.91 -4.22
C SER A 73 -5.29 9.67 -5.52
N LEU A 74 -5.41 8.44 -6.02
CA LEU A 74 -6.07 8.11 -7.29
C LEU A 74 -7.51 7.58 -7.11
N ASN A 75 -8.46 8.19 -7.80
CA ASN A 75 -9.83 7.69 -7.92
C ASN A 75 -10.02 6.85 -9.22
N TYR A 76 -11.19 6.23 -9.39
CA TYR A 76 -11.45 5.39 -10.58
C TYR A 76 -11.51 6.18 -11.89
N ALA A 77 -11.93 7.45 -11.87
CA ALA A 77 -11.93 8.31 -13.05
C ALA A 77 -10.50 8.67 -13.46
N ASP A 78 -9.62 8.99 -12.49
CA ASP A 78 -8.20 9.24 -12.72
C ASP A 78 -7.52 8.05 -13.42
N LEU A 79 -7.87 6.81 -13.04
CA LEU A 79 -7.33 5.60 -13.69
C LEU A 79 -7.83 5.42 -15.12
N GLN A 80 -9.05 5.88 -15.45
CA GLN A 80 -9.58 5.84 -16.81
C GLN A 80 -8.98 6.96 -17.66
N GLU A 81 -8.78 8.13 -17.07
CA GLU A 81 -8.13 9.27 -17.70
C GLU A 81 -6.66 8.94 -17.99
N ALA A 82 -5.92 8.41 -17.01
CA ALA A 82 -4.53 7.99 -17.20
C ALA A 82 -4.39 6.90 -18.28
N LYS A 83 -5.38 6.01 -18.41
CA LYS A 83 -5.44 5.05 -19.53
C LYS A 83 -5.66 5.76 -20.87
N SER A 84 -6.60 6.71 -20.92
CA SER A 84 -6.94 7.45 -22.15
C SER A 84 -5.80 8.34 -22.63
N LEU A 85 -5.01 8.88 -21.69
CA LEU A 85 -3.81 9.68 -21.95
C LEU A 85 -2.55 8.83 -22.23
N GLY A 86 -2.64 7.49 -22.17
CA GLY A 86 -1.49 6.60 -22.40
C GLY A 86 -0.47 6.55 -21.26
N LEU A 87 -0.77 7.13 -20.10
CA LEU A 87 0.08 7.07 -18.89
C LEU A 87 0.06 5.69 -18.24
N LEU A 88 -1.03 4.94 -18.45
CA LEU A 88 -1.19 3.55 -18.05
C LEU A 88 -1.63 2.69 -19.23
N SER A 89 -0.99 1.53 -19.36
CA SER A 89 -1.45 0.45 -20.20
C SER A 89 -2.75 -0.14 -19.66
N GLN A 90 -3.54 -0.78 -20.53
CA GLN A 90 -4.78 -1.43 -20.10
C GLN A 90 -4.56 -2.49 -19.01
N GLU A 91 -3.43 -3.21 -19.09
CA GLU A 91 -3.06 -4.21 -18.09
C GLU A 91 -2.68 -3.56 -16.74
N GLU A 92 -1.85 -2.52 -16.76
CA GLU A 92 -1.47 -1.76 -15.56
C GLU A 92 -2.72 -1.19 -14.86
N ALA A 93 -3.63 -0.55 -15.62
CA ALA A 93 -4.86 -0.01 -15.06
C ALA A 93 -5.75 -1.09 -14.42
N LYS A 94 -5.81 -2.29 -15.01
CA LYS A 94 -6.56 -3.43 -14.44
C LYS A 94 -5.91 -3.94 -13.16
N GLN A 95 -4.58 -4.09 -13.15
CA GLN A 95 -3.83 -4.51 -11.96
C GLN A 95 -4.02 -3.52 -10.81
N ILE A 96 -3.91 -2.22 -11.08
CA ILE A 96 -4.10 -1.16 -10.06
C ILE A 96 -5.51 -1.21 -9.48
N LYS A 97 -6.55 -1.39 -10.31
CA LYS A 97 -7.93 -1.54 -9.84
C LYS A 97 -8.09 -2.76 -8.91
N VAL A 98 -7.52 -3.90 -9.26
CA VAL A 98 -7.56 -5.11 -8.43
C VAL A 98 -6.85 -4.89 -7.10
N LEU A 99 -5.65 -4.30 -7.13
CA LEU A 99 -4.88 -4.01 -5.91
C LEU A 99 -5.60 -3.01 -5.00
N LYS A 100 -6.21 -1.97 -5.59
CA LYS A 100 -7.02 -1.00 -4.85
C LYS A 100 -8.22 -1.67 -4.18
N ALA A 101 -8.97 -2.49 -4.92
CA ALA A 101 -10.11 -3.24 -4.39
C ALA A 101 -9.69 -4.19 -3.24
N LYS A 102 -8.56 -4.89 -3.39
CA LYS A 102 -7.99 -5.74 -2.32
C LYS A 102 -7.61 -4.93 -1.08
N SER A 103 -6.99 -3.76 -1.26
CA SER A 103 -6.65 -2.85 -0.16
C SER A 103 -7.90 -2.36 0.57
N ASP A 104 -8.94 -1.97 -0.17
CA ASP A 104 -10.20 -1.49 0.41
C ASP A 104 -10.92 -2.62 1.18
N LEU A 105 -10.90 -3.86 0.67
CA LEU A 105 -11.43 -5.04 1.37
C LEU A 105 -10.63 -5.41 2.63
N ASN A 106 -9.29 -5.39 2.58
CA ASN A 106 -8.47 -5.66 3.76
C ASN A 106 -8.67 -4.60 4.84
N GLN A 107 -8.86 -3.34 4.49
CA GLN A 107 -9.20 -2.28 5.44
C GLN A 107 -10.57 -2.51 6.10
N LEU A 108 -11.57 -2.98 5.34
CA LEU A 108 -12.88 -3.32 5.88
C LEU A 108 -12.82 -4.52 6.85
N SER A 109 -11.99 -5.54 6.55
CA SER A 109 -11.84 -6.71 7.41
C SER A 109 -11.22 -6.40 8.80
N HIS A 110 -10.47 -5.30 8.92
CA HIS A 110 -9.94 -4.83 10.19
C HIS A 110 -10.95 -4.04 11.03
N ILE A 111 -11.99 -3.47 10.42
CA ILE A 111 -13.01 -2.69 11.13
C ILE A 111 -14.02 -3.63 11.81
N ASP A 112 -14.28 -4.81 11.25
CA ASP A 112 -15.29 -5.74 11.76
C ASP A 112 -14.90 -6.42 13.08
N LYS A 113 -13.60 -6.52 13.40
CA LYS A 113 -13.11 -7.10 14.66
C LYS A 113 -13.14 -6.15 15.87
N GLY A 114 -13.61 -4.90 15.69
CA GLY A 114 -13.65 -3.87 16.74
C GLY A 114 -15.02 -3.63 17.37
N LYS A 115 -16.09 -4.29 16.93
CA LYS A 115 -17.48 -4.01 17.36
C LYS A 115 -18.11 -5.15 18.17
N THR A 116 -17.40 -5.66 19.17
CA THR A 116 -17.99 -6.51 20.22
C THR A 116 -17.54 -6.07 21.61
N HIS A 117 -17.91 -4.85 22.01
CA HIS A 117 -18.02 -4.53 23.44
C HIS A 117 -19.17 -3.55 23.66
N GLY A 118 -20.34 -4.12 23.93
CA GLY A 118 -21.55 -3.43 24.36
C GLY A 118 -22.32 -4.35 25.32
N ARG A 119 -21.69 -4.63 26.46
CA ARG A 119 -22.31 -5.24 27.65
C ARG A 119 -23.53 -4.38 28.02
N HIS A 120 -24.74 -4.90 27.82
CA HIS A 120 -25.94 -4.37 28.45
C HIS A 120 -26.47 -5.44 29.40
N GLU A 121 -25.96 -5.43 30.63
CA GLU A 121 -26.62 -6.08 31.76
C GLU A 121 -27.93 -5.33 32.02
N PHE A 122 -29.03 -5.86 31.50
CA PHE A 122 -30.35 -5.48 31.99
C PHE A 122 -30.59 -6.22 33.32
N LYS A 123 -30.22 -5.57 34.43
CA LYS A 123 -30.92 -5.80 35.70
C LYS A 123 -32.29 -5.14 35.58
N LYS A 124 -33.35 -5.93 35.71
CA LYS A 124 -34.65 -5.43 36.17
C LYS A 124 -35.17 -6.36 37.26
N ASN A 125 -35.59 -5.67 38.33
CA ASN A 125 -36.17 -6.09 39.60
C ASN A 125 -37.07 -7.32 39.58
#